data_AF-A0A3S4QLW7-F1
#
_entry.id   AF-A0A3S4QLW7-F1
#
_cell.length_a   1.000
_cell.length_b   1.000
_cell.length_c   1.000
_cell.angle_alpha   90.00
_cell.angle_beta   90.00
_cell.angle_gamma   90.00
#
_symmetry.space_group_name_H-M   'P 1'
#
loop_
_entity.id
_entity.type
_entity.pdbx_description
1 polymer ?
#
loop_
_entity_poly.entity_id
_entity_poly.type
_entity_poly.pdbx_seq_one_letter_code
_entity_poly.pdbx_strand_id
1 'polypeptide(L)'
;MKRQNIRTLSLIVCTFTYLLVGAAIFDALESEHEVNQKLALEKIESMLQKKYNISEEDFKILTTVVIKSVPHKAGVQWKFEGAFYFATTVLTTIGYGHSTPATWSGKTFCMFYALAGIPLGLVMFQSIGERLNTFVAYSLRYCKKCLKMKTVE
;
A
#
# COMPACT_ATOMS: atom_id res chain seq x y z
N MET A 1 24.38 14.32 -27.40
CA MET A 1 23.27 14.60 -26.44
C MET A 1 23.86 15.16 -25.14
N LYS A 2 23.18 16.13 -24.49
CA LYS A 2 23.61 16.64 -23.18
C LYS A 2 23.62 15.50 -22.14
N ARG A 3 24.58 15.50 -21.22
CA ARG A 3 24.74 14.47 -20.16
C ARG A 3 23.47 14.26 -19.33
N GLN A 4 22.71 15.34 -19.09
CA GLN A 4 21.42 15.29 -18.39
C GLN A 4 20.38 14.48 -19.18
N ASN A 5 20.26 14.70 -20.48
CA ASN A 5 19.31 13.99 -21.35
C ASN A 5 19.65 12.50 -21.43
N ILE A 6 20.95 12.17 -21.50
CA ILE A 6 21.41 10.77 -21.46
C ILE A 6 21.00 10.12 -20.15
N ARG A 7 21.28 10.75 -19.00
CA ARG A 7 20.93 10.21 -17.68
C ARG A 7 19.43 9.99 -17.53
N THR A 8 18.61 10.96 -17.92
CA THR A 8 17.15 10.83 -17.85
C THR A 8 16.65 9.69 -18.72
N LEU A 9 17.14 9.58 -19.97
CA LEU A 9 16.76 8.50 -20.87
C LEU A 9 17.18 7.13 -20.32
N SER A 10 18.40 7.02 -19.78
CA SER A 10 18.86 5.79 -19.13
C SER A 10 17.98 5.39 -17.94
N LEU A 11 17.59 6.34 -17.08
CA LEU A 11 16.69 6.04 -15.95
C LEU A 11 15.31 5.57 -16.43
N ILE A 12 14.75 6.18 -17.48
CA ILE A 12 13.47 5.75 -18.05
C ILE A 12 13.56 4.32 -18.57
N VAL A 13 14.61 4.01 -19.36
CA VAL A 13 14.81 2.66 -19.91
C VAL A 13 15.02 1.64 -18.79
N CYS A 14 15.83 1.96 -17.78
CA CYS A 14 16.04 1.08 -16.62
C CYS A 14 14.75 0.82 -15.83
N THR A 15 13.95 1.85 -15.54
CA THR A 15 12.68 1.67 -14.82
C THR A 15 11.69 0.85 -15.63
N PHE A 16 11.58 1.09 -16.94
CA PHE A 16 10.67 0.34 -17.80
C PHE A 16 11.06 -1.13 -17.89
N THR A 17 12.35 -1.43 -18.08
CA THR A 17 12.87 -2.80 -18.09
C THR A 17 12.69 -3.49 -16.74
N TYR A 18 12.90 -2.77 -15.62
CA TYR A 18 12.62 -3.29 -14.28
C TYR A 18 11.13 -3.67 -14.10
N LEU A 19 10.20 -2.83 -14.58
CA LEU A 19 8.78 -3.14 -14.55
C LEU A 19 8.42 -4.36 -15.40
N LEU A 20 9.01 -4.51 -16.59
CA LEU A 20 8.78 -5.67 -17.46
C LEU A 20 9.26 -6.97 -16.82
N VAL A 21 10.45 -6.96 -16.22
CA VAL A 21 11.00 -8.12 -15.50
C VAL A 21 10.11 -8.46 -14.30
N GLY A 22 9.72 -7.46 -13.52
CA GLY A 22 8.79 -7.64 -12.40
C GLY A 22 7.46 -8.26 -12.84
N ALA A 23 6.87 -7.75 -13.92
CA ALA A 23 5.62 -8.28 -14.47
C ALA A 23 5.76 -9.75 -14.90
N ALA A 24 6.84 -10.11 -15.60
CA ALA A 24 7.09 -11.49 -16.00
C ALA A 24 7.28 -12.44 -14.81
N ILE A 25 7.97 -11.98 -13.75
CA ILE A 25 8.16 -12.77 -12.53
C ILE A 25 6.83 -12.94 -11.79
N PHE A 26 6.05 -11.87 -11.60
CA PHE A 26 4.75 -11.96 -10.93
C PHE A 26 3.77 -12.86 -11.69
N ASP A 27 3.72 -12.76 -13.02
CA ASP A 27 2.91 -13.65 -13.85
C ASP A 27 3.33 -15.13 -13.66
N ALA A 28 4.63 -15.41 -13.70
CA ALA A 28 5.14 -16.76 -13.50
C ALA A 28 4.86 -17.32 -12.09
N LEU A 29 4.79 -16.47 -11.06
CA LEU A 29 4.58 -16.88 -9.67
C LEU A 29 3.11 -16.97 -9.27
N GLU A 30 2.27 -16.05 -9.76
CA GLU A 30 0.90 -15.87 -9.23
C GLU A 30 -0.19 -16.38 -10.18
N SER A 31 0.04 -16.42 -11.50
CA SER A 31 -1.03 -16.66 -12.48
C SER A 31 -1.65 -18.05 -12.36
N GLU A 32 -0.84 -19.11 -12.17
CA GLU A 32 -1.39 -20.46 -11.96
C GLU A 32 -2.19 -20.54 -10.65
N HIS A 33 -1.70 -19.87 -9.60
CA HIS A 33 -2.37 -19.84 -8.31
C HIS A 33 -3.72 -19.12 -8.37
N GLU A 34 -3.79 -17.96 -9.03
CA GLU A 34 -5.03 -17.20 -9.23
C GLU A 34 -6.08 -18.02 -10.00
N VAL A 35 -5.69 -18.67 -11.09
CA VAL A 35 -6.60 -19.52 -11.89
C VAL A 35 -7.12 -20.69 -11.06
N ASN A 36 -6.25 -21.36 -10.31
CA ASN A 36 -6.65 -22.48 -9.45
C ASN A 36 -7.58 -22.03 -8.32
N GLN A 37 -7.33 -20.87 -7.70
CA GLN A 37 -8.22 -20.29 -6.70
C GLN A 37 -9.59 -19.96 -7.30
N LYS A 38 -9.63 -19.34 -8.49
CA LYS A 38 -10.88 -19.02 -9.18
C LYS A 38 -11.71 -20.27 -9.47
N LEU A 39 -11.09 -21.31 -10.03
CA LEU A 39 -11.76 -22.59 -10.31
C LEU A 39 -12.28 -23.26 -9.02
N ALA A 40 -11.52 -23.18 -7.93
CA ALA A 40 -11.96 -23.70 -6.63
C ALA A 40 -13.19 -22.94 -6.10
N LEU A 41 -13.20 -21.60 -6.22
CA LEU A 41 -14.34 -20.77 -5.81
C LEU A 41 -15.59 -21.04 -6.65
N GLU A 42 -15.47 -21.13 -7.99
CA GLU A 42 -16.58 -21.45 -8.89
C GLU A 42 -17.18 -22.84 -8.59
N LYS A 43 -16.31 -23.81 -8.23
CA LYS A 43 -16.75 -25.14 -7.80
C LYS A 43 -17.52 -25.09 -6.48
N ILE A 44 -17.04 -24.32 -5.50
CA ILE A 44 -17.73 -24.15 -4.20
C ILE A 44 -19.07 -23.44 -4.40
N GLU A 45 -19.12 -22.38 -5.20
CA GLU A 45 -20.35 -21.67 -5.56
C GLU A 45 -21.40 -22.62 -6.15
N SER A 46 -21.01 -23.38 -7.19
CA SER A 46 -21.89 -24.37 -7.84
C SER A 46 -22.39 -25.42 -6.86
N MET A 47 -21.53 -25.85 -5.93
CA MET A 47 -21.87 -26.85 -4.92
C MET A 47 -22.88 -26.31 -3.90
N LEU A 48 -22.74 -25.04 -3.48
CA LEU A 48 -23.66 -24.36 -2.56
C LEU A 48 -25.01 -24.11 -3.22
N GLN A 49 -25.03 -23.58 -4.44
CA GLN A 49 -26.26 -23.33 -5.20
C GLN A 49 -27.09 -24.62 -5.36
N LYS A 50 -26.45 -25.74 -5.74
CA LYS A 50 -27.12 -27.04 -5.87
C LYS A 50 -27.56 -27.61 -4.53
N LYS A 51 -26.71 -27.57 -3.50
CA LYS A 51 -26.99 -28.14 -2.17
C LYS A 51 -28.17 -27.46 -1.47
N TYR A 52 -28.30 -26.15 -1.64
CA TYR A 52 -29.33 -25.34 -0.97
C TYR A 52 -30.44 -24.86 -1.92
N ASN A 53 -30.42 -25.27 -3.19
CA ASN A 53 -31.37 -24.87 -4.22
C ASN A 53 -31.53 -23.33 -4.34
N ILE A 54 -30.39 -22.62 -4.40
CA ILE A 54 -30.33 -21.15 -4.47
C ILE A 54 -30.18 -20.73 -5.94
N SER A 55 -30.95 -19.72 -6.37
CA SER A 55 -30.82 -19.14 -7.71
C SER A 55 -29.51 -18.37 -7.87
N GLU A 56 -29.04 -18.17 -9.10
CA GLU A 56 -27.83 -17.40 -9.39
C GLU A 56 -27.96 -15.94 -8.89
N GLU A 57 -29.15 -15.35 -9.03
CA GLU A 57 -29.45 -13.99 -8.58
C GLU A 57 -29.40 -13.87 -7.06
N ASP A 58 -30.04 -14.80 -6.34
CA ASP A 58 -30.04 -14.81 -4.88
C ASP A 58 -28.62 -15.04 -4.32
N PHE A 59 -27.84 -15.91 -4.96
CA PHE A 59 -26.45 -16.14 -4.58
C PHE A 59 -25.58 -14.90 -4.77
N LYS A 60 -25.83 -14.13 -5.84
CA LYS A 60 -25.15 -12.85 -6.10
C LYS A 60 -25.51 -11.79 -5.06
N ILE A 61 -26.78 -11.73 -4.65
CA ILE A 61 -27.23 -10.84 -3.57
C ILE A 61 -26.54 -11.23 -2.26
N LEU A 62 -26.53 -12.52 -1.91
CA LEU A 62 -25.86 -13.04 -0.72
C LEU A 62 -24.37 -12.66 -0.71
N THR A 63 -23.67 -12.92 -1.81
CA THR A 63 -22.24 -12.59 -1.96
C THR A 63 -22.01 -11.08 -1.83
N THR A 64 -22.88 -10.27 -2.42
CA THR A 64 -22.81 -8.81 -2.29
C THR A 64 -22.97 -8.35 -0.84
N VAL A 65 -23.90 -8.92 -0.10
CA VAL A 65 -24.09 -8.64 1.33
C VAL A 65 -22.86 -9.04 2.13
N VAL A 66 -22.32 -10.24 1.87
CA VAL A 66 -21.10 -10.73 2.53
C VAL A 66 -19.93 -9.80 2.27
N ILE A 67 -19.64 -9.44 1.02
CA ILE A 67 -18.52 -8.55 0.65
C ILE A 67 -18.69 -7.18 1.30
N LYS A 68 -19.88 -6.58 1.23
CA LYS A 68 -20.16 -5.26 1.86
C LYS A 68 -20.08 -5.31 3.39
N SER A 69 -20.29 -6.47 4.00
CA SER A 69 -20.15 -6.65 5.45
C SER A 69 -18.69 -6.77 5.92
N VAL A 70 -17.74 -7.14 5.05
CA VAL A 70 -16.34 -7.42 5.43
C VAL A 70 -15.69 -6.28 6.21
N PRO A 71 -15.78 -4.99 5.79
CA PRO A 71 -15.14 -3.89 6.53
C PRO A 71 -15.71 -3.70 7.94
N HIS A 72 -16.97 -4.11 8.15
CA HIS A 72 -17.65 -4.02 9.45
C HIS A 72 -17.30 -5.18 10.39
N LYS A 73 -16.73 -6.29 9.89
CA LYS A 73 -16.28 -7.42 10.72
C LYS A 73 -15.10 -7.05 11.63
N ALA A 74 -14.27 -6.10 11.21
CA ALA A 74 -13.14 -5.59 12.00
C ALA A 74 -13.55 -4.56 13.07
N GLY A 75 -14.87 -4.33 13.27
CA GLY A 75 -15.40 -3.37 14.23
C GLY A 75 -15.68 -1.99 13.64
N VAL A 76 -15.93 -1.00 14.50
CA VAL A 76 -16.31 0.35 14.09
C VAL A 76 -15.09 1.15 13.62
N GLN A 77 -14.89 1.22 12.30
CA GLN A 77 -13.71 1.85 11.67
C GLN A 77 -13.66 3.38 11.76
N TRP A 78 -14.79 4.06 11.97
CA TRP A 78 -14.89 5.53 11.93
C TRP A 78 -15.05 6.20 13.30
N LYS A 79 -14.66 5.51 14.38
CA LYS A 79 -14.37 6.20 15.65
C LYS A 79 -13.03 6.94 15.54
N PHE A 80 -12.75 7.82 16.50
CA PHE A 80 -11.57 8.70 16.46
C PHE A 80 -10.25 7.95 16.16
N GLU A 81 -10.00 6.81 16.81
CA GLU A 81 -8.79 6.00 16.59
C GLU A 81 -8.65 5.51 15.15
N GLY A 82 -9.73 4.94 14.58
CA GLY A 82 -9.74 4.47 13.20
C GLY A 82 -9.69 5.61 12.18
N ALA A 83 -10.31 6.75 12.48
CA ALA A 83 -10.21 7.96 11.66
C ALA A 83 -8.80 8.55 11.68
N PHE A 84 -8.12 8.54 12.83
CA PHE A 84 -6.74 8.99 12.98
C PHE A 84 -5.77 8.08 12.21
N TYR A 85 -5.98 6.76 12.31
CA TYR A 85 -5.24 5.78 11.53
C TYR A 85 -5.46 5.99 10.01
N PHE A 86 -6.70 6.13 9.56
CA PHE A 86 -7.02 6.46 8.16
C PHE A 86 -6.31 7.74 7.71
N ALA A 87 -6.38 8.82 8.49
CA ALA A 87 -5.72 10.09 8.19
C ALA A 87 -4.19 9.92 8.03
N THR A 88 -3.57 9.09 8.87
CA THR A 88 -2.15 8.75 8.77
C THR A 88 -1.84 7.98 7.48
N THR A 89 -2.67 7.01 7.09
CA THR A 89 -2.48 6.26 5.82
C THR A 89 -2.60 7.14 4.58
N VAL A 90 -3.44 8.19 4.63
CA VAL A 90 -3.55 9.19 3.56
C VAL A 90 -2.32 10.08 3.54
N LEU A 91 -1.90 10.61 4.70
CA LEU A 91 -0.73 11.47 4.82
C LEU A 91 0.57 10.79 4.40
N THR A 92 0.70 9.49 4.68
CA THR A 92 1.88 8.67 4.32
C THR A 92 1.81 8.07 2.92
N THR A 93 0.71 8.27 2.18
CA THR A 93 0.46 7.66 0.86
C THR A 93 0.45 6.13 0.84
N ILE A 94 0.27 5.47 2.00
CA ILE A 94 0.21 4.01 2.09
C ILE A 94 -1.12 3.49 1.53
N GLY A 95 -2.25 4.05 1.96
CA GLY A 95 -3.57 3.78 1.37
C GLY A 95 -4.00 2.31 1.31
N TYR A 96 -3.98 1.57 2.43
CA TYR A 96 -4.33 0.14 2.47
C TYR A 96 -5.70 -0.26 1.89
N GLY A 97 -6.67 0.65 1.82
CA GLY A 97 -7.97 0.41 1.18
C GLY A 97 -8.99 -0.41 1.97
N HIS A 98 -8.65 -0.94 3.15
CA HIS A 98 -9.61 -1.66 4.01
C HIS A 98 -10.70 -0.76 4.60
N SER A 99 -10.42 0.55 4.73
CA SER A 99 -11.36 1.60 5.15
C SER A 99 -11.25 2.78 4.20
N THR A 100 -12.35 3.13 3.53
CA THR A 100 -12.40 4.24 2.56
C THR A 100 -13.63 5.11 2.77
N PRO A 101 -13.57 6.43 2.53
CA PRO A 101 -14.72 7.31 2.68
C PRO A 101 -15.82 6.93 1.67
N ALA A 102 -16.96 6.46 2.19
CA ALA A 102 -18.11 6.07 1.37
C ALA A 102 -18.95 7.29 0.95
N THR A 103 -18.96 8.35 1.75
CA THR A 103 -19.77 9.56 1.51
C THR A 103 -19.11 10.50 0.51
N TRP A 104 -19.93 11.24 -0.24
CA TRP A 104 -19.45 12.27 -1.17
C TRP A 104 -18.61 13.33 -0.43
N SER A 105 -19.08 13.80 0.72
CA SER A 105 -18.35 14.77 1.56
C SER A 105 -17.01 14.22 2.05
N GLY A 106 -16.96 12.95 2.48
CA GLY A 106 -15.73 12.31 2.94
C GLY A 106 -14.69 12.16 1.82
N LYS A 107 -15.12 11.81 0.60
CA LYS A 107 -14.25 11.73 -0.57
C LYS A 107 -13.67 13.09 -0.94
N THR A 108 -14.52 14.11 -1.02
CA THR A 108 -14.09 15.49 -1.33
C THR A 108 -13.12 16.00 -0.27
N PHE A 109 -13.42 15.81 1.02
CA PHE A 109 -12.51 16.17 2.11
C PHE A 109 -11.18 15.43 1.99
N CYS A 110 -11.19 14.11 1.71
CA CYS A 110 -9.98 13.32 1.55
C CYS A 110 -9.06 13.85 0.44
N MET A 111 -9.63 14.33 -0.67
CA MET A 111 -8.84 14.92 -1.77
C MET A 111 -8.11 16.19 -1.33
N PHE A 112 -8.80 17.12 -0.67
CA PHE A 112 -8.19 18.35 -0.16
C PHE A 112 -7.21 18.08 1.00
N TYR A 113 -7.55 17.12 1.87
CA TYR A 113 -6.68 16.68 2.95
C TYR A 113 -5.38 16.08 2.42
N ALA A 114 -5.43 15.23 1.38
CA ALA A 114 -4.25 14.67 0.74
C ALA A 114 -3.39 15.75 0.04
N LEU A 115 -4.03 16.70 -0.65
CA LEU A 115 -3.35 17.78 -1.37
C LEU A 115 -2.41 18.59 -0.47
N ALA A 116 -2.86 18.93 0.74
CA ALA A 116 -2.03 19.64 1.72
C ALA A 116 -1.19 18.70 2.60
N GLY A 117 -1.74 17.54 2.96
CA GLY A 117 -1.15 16.60 3.89
C GLY A 117 0.08 15.88 3.35
N ILE A 118 0.09 15.50 2.06
CA ILE A 118 1.22 14.78 1.47
C ILE A 118 2.49 15.66 1.43
N PRO A 119 2.47 16.92 0.92
CA PRO A 119 3.64 17.79 0.99
C PRO A 119 4.12 18.04 2.42
N LEU A 120 3.20 18.28 3.36
CA LEU A 120 3.53 18.48 4.77
C LEU A 120 4.21 17.24 5.37
N GLY A 121 3.65 16.05 5.09
CA GLY A 121 4.20 14.77 5.52
C GLY A 121 5.59 14.52 4.96
N LEU A 122 5.81 14.79 3.67
CA LEU A 122 7.13 14.65 3.04
C LEU A 122 8.19 15.54 3.71
N VAL A 123 7.88 16.82 3.96
CA VAL A 123 8.79 17.74 4.65
C VAL A 123 9.08 17.28 6.09
N MET A 124 8.05 16.82 6.80
CA MET A 124 8.19 16.27 8.15
C MET A 124 9.11 15.05 8.15
N PHE A 125 8.90 14.08 7.24
CA PHE A 125 9.73 12.87 7.15
C PHE A 125 11.17 13.18 6.76
N GLN A 126 11.40 14.12 5.84
CA GLN A 126 12.75 14.57 5.52
C GLN A 126 13.44 15.18 6.74
N SER A 127 12.75 16.06 7.47
CA SER A 127 13.30 16.70 8.68
C SER A 127 13.63 15.69 9.78
N ILE A 128 12.76 14.70 10.01
CA ILE A 128 13.01 13.60 10.95
C ILE A 128 14.21 12.77 10.48
N GLY A 129 14.28 12.44 9.19
CA GLY A 129 15.38 11.68 8.59
C GLY A 129 16.75 12.36 8.77
N GLU A 130 16.82 13.68 8.60
CA GLU A 130 18.05 14.45 8.81
C GLU A 130 18.51 14.41 10.27
N ARG A 131 17.57 14.54 11.22
CA ARG A 131 17.87 14.47 12.65
C ARG A 131 18.31 13.07 13.07
N LEU A 132 17.68 12.02 12.53
CA LEU A 132 18.10 10.64 12.74
C LEU A 132 19.50 10.38 12.17
N ASN A 133 19.81 10.86 10.97
CA ASN A 133 21.14 10.70 10.39
C ASN A 133 22.21 11.39 11.24
N THR A 134 21.92 12.60 11.74
CA THR A 134 22.82 13.32 12.65
C THR A 134 23.04 12.56 13.96
N PHE A 135 21.97 12.01 14.53
CA PHE A 135 22.04 11.17 15.73
C PHE A 135 22.90 9.93 15.49
N VAL A 136 22.68 9.20 14.39
CA VAL A 136 23.47 8.02 14.01
C VAL A 136 24.94 8.39 13.81
N ALA A 137 25.23 9.49 13.11
CA ALA A 137 26.60 9.95 12.90
C ALA A 137 27.31 10.29 14.23
N TYR A 138 26.59 10.94 15.16
CA TYR A 138 27.11 11.22 16.49
C TYR A 138 27.38 9.93 17.28
N SER A 139 26.42 9.01 17.32
CA SER A 139 26.57 7.71 17.99
C SER A 139 27.73 6.90 17.41
N LEU A 140 27.88 6.86 16.08
CA LEU A 140 29.00 6.18 15.42
C LEU A 140 30.34 6.81 15.78
N ARG A 141 30.44 8.15 15.82
CA ARG A 141 31.66 8.85 16.27
C ARG A 141 32.00 8.53 17.72
N TYR A 142 31.00 8.53 18.60
CA TYR A 142 31.16 8.16 20.00
C TYR A 142 31.65 6.71 20.15
N CYS A 143 31.01 5.76 19.48
CA CYS A 143 31.42 4.36 19.48
C CYS A 143 32.84 4.17 18.93
N LYS A 144 33.20 4.81 17.82
CA LYS A 144 34.57 4.76 17.26
C LYS A 144 35.61 5.28 18.26
N LYS A 145 35.28 6.35 19.00
CA LYS A 145 36.16 6.91 20.04
C LYS A 145 36.32 5.94 21.22
N CYS A 146 35.23 5.32 21.69
CA CYS A 146 35.27 4.31 22.76
C CYS A 146 36.09 3.07 22.35
N LEU A 147 35.99 2.65 21.08
CA LEU A 147 36.70 1.50 20.53
C LEU A 147 38.14 1.81 20.09
N LYS A 148 38.65 3.03 20.30
CA LYS A 148 39.99 3.49 19.89
C LYS A 148 40.33 3.20 18.42
N MET A 149 39.32 3.16 17.54
CA MET A 149 39.54 2.94 16.11
C MET A 149 40.17 4.20 15.51
N LYS A 150 41.30 4.06 14.81
CA LYS A 150 41.93 5.17 14.07
C LYS A 150 40.93 5.70 13.03
N THR A 151 40.75 7.02 13.01
CA THR A 151 40.05 7.71 11.93
C THR A 151 40.85 7.48 10.65
N VAL A 152 40.29 6.75 9.70
CA VAL A 152 40.82 6.70 8.34
C VAL A 152 40.30 7.98 7.68
N GLU A 153 41.21 8.91 7.41
CA GLU A 153 40.96 10.13 6.65
C GLU A 153 40.52 9.82 5.21
#